data_AF-A0A3B8JSF9-F1
#
_entry.id   AF-A0A3B8JSF9-F1
#
_cell.length_a   1.000
_cell.length_b   1.000
_cell.length_c   1.000
_cell.angle_alpha   90.00
_cell.angle_beta   90.00
_cell.angle_gamma   90.00
#
_symmetry.space_group_name_H-M   'P 1'
#
loop_
_entity.id
_entity.type
_entity.pdbx_description
1 polymer ?
#
loop_
_entity_poly.entity_id
_entity_poly.type
_entity_poly.pdbx_seq_one_letter_code
_entity_poly.pdbx_strand_id
1 'polypeptide(L)' 'MNQDFVLRQIRKYGRVSRVTQKDAILTAIGIHVGLLEKKNVVIRELTVEQRDRVLYFVKQFCLTQGLEFEVR' A
#
# COMPACT_ATOMS: atom_id res chain seq x y z
N MET A 1 1.87 14.45 -4.67
CA MET A 1 1.54 13.00 -4.64
C MET A 1 1.16 12.56 -6.05
N ASN A 2 1.90 11.62 -6.65
CA ASN A 2 1.54 11.09 -7.98
C ASN A 2 0.44 10.01 -7.81
N GLN A 3 -0.79 10.32 -8.21
CA GLN A 3 -1.97 9.44 -8.08
C GLN A 3 -1.88 8.20 -8.98
N ASP A 4 -1.35 8.33 -10.19
CA ASP A 4 -1.17 7.19 -11.12
C ASP A 4 -0.25 6.12 -10.55
N PHE A 5 0.80 6.54 -9.85
CA PHE A 5 1.67 5.61 -9.14
C PHE A 5 0.87 4.80 -8.10
N VAL A 6 0.11 5.47 -7.25
CA VAL A 6 -0.69 4.83 -6.19
C VAL A 6 -1.70 3.87 -6.79
N LEU A 7 -2.44 4.29 -7.82
CA LEU A 7 -3.42 3.44 -8.53
C LEU A 7 -2.76 2.21 -9.16
N ARG A 8 -1.59 2.36 -9.79
CA ARG A 8 -0.84 1.22 -10.34
C ARG A 8 -0.43 0.22 -9.25
N GLN A 9 0.00 0.70 -8.08
CA GLN A 9 0.35 -0.17 -6.97
C GLN A 9 -0.87 -0.88 -6.39
N ILE A 10 -2.00 -0.18 -6.20
CA ILE A 10 -3.25 -0.78 -5.72
C ILE A 10 -3.75 -1.87 -6.66
N ARG A 11 -3.71 -1.64 -7.97
CA ARG A 11 -4.06 -2.68 -8.97
C ARG A 11 -3.14 -3.89 -8.90
N LYS A 12 -1.84 -3.69 -8.63
CA LYS A 12 -0.90 -4.79 -8.39
C LYS A 12 -1.24 -5.54 -7.11
N TYR A 13 -1.62 -4.84 -6.04
CA TYR A 13 -1.97 -5.44 -4.75
C TYR A 13 -3.09 -6.48 -4.90
N GLY A 14 -4.16 -6.13 -5.64
CA GLY A 14 -5.28 -7.05 -5.87
C GLY A 14 -4.96 -8.26 -6.77
N ARG A 15 -3.83 -8.26 -7.48
CA ARG A 15 -3.41 -9.34 -8.39
C ARG A 15 -2.44 -10.33 -7.75
N VAL A 16 -1.78 -9.94 -6.66
CA VAL A 16 -0.78 -10.78 -6.01
C VAL A 16 -1.42 -11.56 -4.87
N SER A 17 -1.10 -12.85 -4.76
CA SER A 17 -1.59 -13.69 -3.65
C SER A 17 -0.56 -13.78 -2.51
N ARG A 18 0.72 -13.61 -2.81
CA ARG A 18 1.81 -13.77 -1.82
C ARG A 18 1.86 -12.56 -0.88
N VAL A 19 1.84 -12.82 0.42
CA VAL A 19 1.88 -11.79 1.49
C VAL A 19 3.11 -10.90 1.36
N THR A 20 4.28 -11.47 1.09
CA THR A 20 5.52 -10.71 0.91
C THR A 20 5.46 -9.72 -0.26
N GLN A 21 4.74 -10.07 -1.34
CA GLN A 21 4.51 -9.16 -2.46
C GLN A 21 3.50 -8.07 -2.11
N LYS A 22 2.43 -8.41 -1.38
CA LYS A 22 1.47 -7.44 -0.85
C LYS A 22 2.16 -6.41 0.04
N ASP A 23 3.02 -6.86 0.94
CA ASP A 23 3.80 -5.98 1.80
C ASP A 23 4.78 -5.10 1.03
N ALA A 24 5.47 -5.62 0.01
CA ALA A 24 6.33 -4.81 -0.84
C ALA A 24 5.54 -3.68 -1.54
N ILE A 25 4.32 -3.98 -2.00
CA ILE A 25 3.44 -3.01 -2.65
C ILE A 25 2.95 -1.95 -1.65
N LEU A 26 2.47 -2.37 -0.48
CA LEU A 26 2.08 -1.45 0.58
C LEU A 26 3.25 -0.60 1.05
N THR A 27 4.45 -1.17 1.11
CA THR A 27 5.66 -0.43 1.47
C THR A 27 5.97 0.66 0.44
N ALA A 28 5.87 0.35 -0.85
CA ALA A 28 6.07 1.32 -1.92
C ALA A 28 5.03 2.45 -1.87
N ILE A 29 3.76 2.12 -1.60
CA ILE A 29 2.71 3.13 -1.40
C ILE A 29 3.03 3.99 -0.18
N GLY A 30 3.32 3.37 0.97
CA GLY A 30 3.58 4.04 2.24
C GLY A 30 4.78 4.99 2.18
N ILE A 31 5.87 4.63 1.50
CA ILE A 31 6.99 5.55 1.26
C ILE A 31 6.55 6.73 0.38
N HIS A 32 5.85 6.43 -0.73
CA HIS A 32 5.45 7.45 -1.71
C HIS A 32 4.52 8.52 -1.12
N VAL A 33 3.68 8.13 -0.16
CA VAL A 33 2.73 9.04 0.50
C VAL A 33 3.23 9.55 1.86
N GLY A 34 4.46 9.22 2.24
CA GLY A 34 5.09 9.72 3.48
C GLY A 34 4.60 9.06 4.77
N LEU A 35 3.90 7.92 4.70
CA LEU A 35 3.46 7.14 5.87
C LEU A 35 4.56 6.23 6.43
N LEU A 36 5.55 5.90 5.60
CA LEU A 36 6.70 5.06 5.94
C LEU A 36 8.00 5.77 5.53
N GLU A 37 9.04 5.64 6.36
CA GLU A 37 10.36 6.17 6.04
C GLU A 37 11.17 5.13 5.25
N LYS A 38 11.90 5.58 4.21
CA LYS A 38 12.71 4.71 3.33
C LYS A 38 13.77 3.89 4.08
N LYS A 39 14.24 4.37 5.24
CA LYS A 39 15.20 3.66 6.11
C LYS A 39 14.62 2.42 6.80
N ASN A 40 13.30 2.34 6.96
CA ASN A 40 12.61 1.21 7.61
C ASN A 40 12.28 0.07 6.62
N VAL A 41 12.62 0.22 5.33
CA VAL A 41 12.19 -0.65 4.22
C VAL A 41 13.21 -1.74 3.86
N VAL A 42 14.34 -1.79 4.58
CA VAL A 42 15.24 -2.96 4.52
C VAL A 42 14.56 -4.22 5.09
N ILE A 43 13.48 -4.04 5.85
CA ILE A 43 12.68 -5.11 6.43
C ILE A 43 11.75 -5.68 5.35
N ARG A 44 11.89 -6.98 5.07
CA ARG A 44 11.13 -7.70 4.03
C ARG A 44 9.62 -7.76 4.28
N GLU A 45 9.16 -7.40 5.47
CA GLU A 45 7.78 -7.51 5.91
C GLU A 45 7.41 -6.28 6.74
N LEU A 46 6.21 -5.75 6.51
CA LEU A 46 5.69 -4.63 7.30
C LEU A 46 5.27 -5.13 8.68
N THR A 47 5.46 -4.32 9.72
CA THR A 47 4.77 -4.59 10.99
C THR A 47 3.26 -4.47 10.78
N VAL A 48 2.48 -5.14 11.64
CA VAL A 48 1.00 -5.07 11.57
C VAL A 48 0.51 -3.62 11.58
N GLU A 49 1.05 -2.79 12.46
CA GLU A 49 0.69 -1.36 12.56
C GLU A 49 1.02 -0.57 11.30
N GLN A 50 2.18 -0.82 10.68
CA GLN A 50 2.57 -0.16 9.43
C GLN A 50 1.67 -0.59 8.28
N ARG A 51 1.35 -1.88 8.20
CA ARG A 51 0.44 -2.44 7.22
C ARG A 51 -0.94 -1.81 7.35
N ASP A 52 -1.50 -1.77 8.55
CA ASP A 52 -2.83 -1.22 8.82
C ASP A 52 -2.90 0.28 8.49
N ARG A 53 -1.86 1.04 8.83
CA ARG A 53 -1.77 2.47 8.49
C ARG A 53 -1.82 2.70 6.97
N VAL A 54 -1.07 1.92 6.20
CA VAL A 54 -1.07 2.05 4.74
C VAL A 54 -2.39 1.54 4.14
N LEU A 55 -2.94 0.43 4.64
CA LEU A 55 -4.22 -0.09 4.19
C LEU A 55 -5.37 0.88 4.45
N TYR A 56 -5.37 1.53 5.60
CA TYR A 56 -6.33 2.59 5.92
C TYR A 56 -6.25 3.72 4.89
N PHE A 57 -5.03 4.21 4.61
CA PHE A 57 -4.83 5.22 3.56
C PHE A 57 -5.33 4.74 2.20
N VAL A 58 -4.99 3.52 1.78
CA VAL A 58 -5.43 2.96 0.50
C VAL A 58 -6.95 2.88 0.41
N LYS A 59 -7.61 2.45 1.49
CA LYS A 59 -9.08 2.39 1.56
C LYS A 59 -9.69 3.78 1.41
N GLN A 60 -9.19 4.78 2.15
CA GLN A 60 -9.66 6.16 2.03
C GLN A 60 -9.39 6.74 0.63
N PHE A 61 -8.22 6.50 0.08
CA PHE A 61 -7.86 6.92 -1.27
C PHE A 61 -8.84 6.34 -2.30
N CYS A 62 -9.10 5.03 -2.28
CA CYS A 62 -10.06 4.42 -3.19
C CYS A 62 -11.48 4.99 -3.02
N LEU A 63 -11.95 5.20 -1.78
CA LEU A 63 -13.25 5.83 -1.53
C LEU A 63 -13.34 7.24 -2.14
N THR A 64 -12.30 8.07 -2.00
CA THR A 64 -12.29 9.42 -2.61
C THR A 64 -12.28 9.40 -4.14
N GLN A 65 -11.81 8.30 -4.74
CA GLN A 65 -11.76 8.11 -6.19
C GLN A 65 -13.01 7.37 -6.73
N GLY A 66 -13.96 6.98 -5.87
CA GLY A 66 -15.11 6.15 -6.25
C GLY A 66 -14.70 4.73 -6.69
N LEU A 67 -13.60 4.20 -6.15
CA LEU A 67 -13.08 2.86 -6.45
C LEU A 67 -13.35 1.90 -5.29
N GLU A 68 -13.63 0.64 -5.61
CA GLU A 68 -13.69 -0.44 -4.62
C GLU A 68 -12.29 -1.00 -4.32
N PHE A 69 -12.01 -1.26 -3.05
CA PHE A 69 -10.77 -1.88 -2.59
C PHE A 69 -11.07 -2.99 -1.59
N GLU A 70 -10.73 -4.23 -1.97
CA GLU A 70 -10.86 -5.39 -1.10
C GLU A 70 -9.49 -5.87 -0.62
N VAL A 71 -9.39 -6.06 0.70
CA VAL A 71 -8.23 -6.72 1.32
C VAL A 71 -8.52 -8.22 1.33
N ARG A 72 -8.00 -8.93 0.32
CA ARG A 72 -7.94 -10.39 0.27
C ARG A 72 -6.57 -10.90 0.71
#